data_AF-A0A437P5M5-F1
#
_entry.id   AF-A0A437P5M5-F1
#
_cell.length_a   1.000
_cell.length_b   1.000
_cell.length_c   1.000
_cell.angle_alpha   90.00
_cell.angle_beta   90.00
_cell.angle_gamma   90.00
#
_symmetry.space_group_name_H-M   'P 1'
#
loop_
_entity.id
_entity.type
_entity.pdbx_description
1 polymer ?
#
loop_
_entity_poly.entity_id
_entity_poly.type
_entity_poly.pdbx_seq_one_letter_code
_entity_poly.pdbx_strand_id
1 'polypeptide(L)'
;MIVYPLWHVGHQNEAGDDGSTVHVDESGVFCDESDGDDVKLLGIYSTLERVEERVRQARLLPGFREEPECFYFDACELDEGDWTEGFVRVPPGE
;
A
#
# COMPACT_ATOMS: atom_id res chain seq x y z
N MET A 1 -18.72 3.03 10.44
CA MET A 1 -18.67 4.08 9.38
C MET A 1 -17.60 3.64 8.41
N ILE A 2 -17.85 3.57 7.11
CA ILE A 2 -16.81 3.15 6.17
C ILE A 2 -15.79 4.28 5.95
N VAL A 3 -14.51 3.94 6.01
CA VAL A 3 -13.39 4.81 5.67
C VAL A 3 -12.43 4.10 4.71
N TYR A 4 -11.58 4.88 4.06
CA TYR A 4 -10.66 4.44 3.02
C TYR A 4 -9.28 5.01 3.33
N PRO A 5 -8.38 4.26 3.98
CA PRO A 5 -7.00 4.66 4.06
C PRO A 5 -6.36 4.54 2.67
N LEU A 6 -5.57 5.55 2.30
CA LEU A 6 -4.91 5.62 1.00
C LEU A 6 -3.40 5.58 1.21
N TRP A 7 -2.75 4.66 0.53
CA TRP A 7 -1.31 4.49 0.51
C TRP A 7 -0.74 4.74 -0.89
N HIS A 8 0.55 5.05 -0.92
CA HIS A 8 1.38 5.04 -2.13
C HIS A 8 2.64 4.22 -1.84
N VAL A 9 3.07 3.41 -2.80
CA VAL A 9 4.27 2.59 -2.72
C VAL A 9 5.29 3.14 -3.71
N GLY A 10 6.45 3.55 -3.21
CA GLY A 10 7.63 3.80 -4.03
C GLY A 10 8.46 2.53 -4.09
N HIS A 11 8.66 1.98 -5.29
CA HIS A 11 9.21 0.66 -5.43
C HIS A 11 10.73 0.66 -5.64
N GLN A 12 11.40 -0.22 -4.89
CA GLN A 12 12.83 -0.52 -5.04
C GLN A 12 13.11 -2.03 -4.93
N ASN A 13 12.06 -2.86 -4.80
CA ASN A 13 12.17 -4.32 -4.77
C ASN A 13 12.78 -4.89 -6.06
N GLU A 14 13.33 -6.09 -5.93
CA GLU A 14 13.88 -6.97 -6.96
C GLU A 14 13.09 -8.30 -7.00
N ALA A 15 11.77 -8.24 -6.78
CA ALA A 15 10.91 -9.42 -6.58
C ALA A 15 10.60 -10.22 -7.87
N GLY A 16 10.95 -9.69 -9.05
CA GLY A 16 10.75 -10.36 -10.33
C GLY A 16 11.68 -11.56 -10.53
N ASP A 17 11.30 -12.50 -11.38
CA ASP A 17 12.07 -13.71 -11.68
C ASP A 17 13.50 -13.43 -12.18
N ASP A 18 13.75 -12.22 -12.72
CA ASP A 18 15.03 -11.73 -13.20
C ASP A 18 15.65 -10.63 -12.31
N GLY A 19 15.10 -10.42 -11.11
CA GLY A 19 15.47 -9.32 -10.21
C GLY A 19 14.85 -7.98 -10.61
N SER A 20 13.87 -7.96 -11.52
CA SER A 20 13.14 -6.73 -11.86
C SER A 20 12.18 -6.30 -10.75
N THR A 21 11.87 -5.01 -10.71
CA THR A 21 10.89 -4.44 -9.79
C THR A 21 9.48 -4.86 -10.16
N VAL A 22 8.73 -5.36 -9.18
CA VAL A 22 7.31 -5.68 -9.31
C VAL A 22 6.51 -4.53 -8.71
N HIS A 23 5.74 -3.84 -9.56
CA HIS A 23 4.85 -2.76 -9.11
C HIS A 23 3.45 -3.27 -8.76
N VAL A 24 2.96 -4.26 -9.51
CA VAL A 24 1.60 -4.79 -9.39
C VAL A 24 1.64 -6.30 -9.61
N ASP A 25 0.87 -7.04 -8.81
CA ASP A 25 0.67 -8.49 -8.93
C ASP A 25 -0.83 -8.83 -9.10
N GLU A 26 -1.20 -10.09 -8.89
CA GLU A 26 -2.60 -10.53 -8.97
C GLU A 26 -3.52 -9.95 -7.87
N SER A 27 -2.95 -9.47 -6.78
CA SER A 27 -3.65 -8.92 -5.61
C SER A 27 -3.72 -7.39 -5.60
N GLY A 28 -2.91 -6.70 -6.41
CA GLY A 28 -2.93 -5.24 -6.55
C GLY A 28 -1.53 -4.65 -6.57
N VAL A 29 -1.37 -3.45 -6.00
CA VAL A 29 -0.04 -2.83 -5.84
C VAL A 29 0.79 -3.72 -4.93
N PHE A 30 1.90 -4.24 -5.47
CA PHE A 30 2.82 -5.09 -4.72
C PHE A 30 3.55 -4.23 -3.67
N CYS A 31 4.07 -4.85 -2.62
CA CYS A 31 4.92 -4.14 -1.67
C CYS A 31 5.81 -5.13 -0.94
N ASP A 32 7.12 -4.89 -0.98
CA ASP A 32 8.09 -5.58 -0.14
C ASP A 32 8.99 -4.56 0.59
N GLU A 33 8.59 -4.16 1.80
CA GLU A 33 9.39 -3.26 2.64
C GLU A 33 10.73 -3.89 3.05
N SER A 34 10.84 -5.22 3.06
CA SER A 34 12.11 -5.90 3.39
C SER A 34 13.10 -5.80 2.23
N ASP A 35 12.59 -5.66 1.01
CA ASP A 35 13.37 -5.48 -0.22
C ASP A 35 13.46 -4.02 -0.68
N GLY A 36 13.11 -3.08 0.21
CA GLY A 36 13.38 -1.65 0.03
C GLY A 36 12.23 -0.81 -0.50
N ASP A 37 11.05 -1.39 -0.72
CA ASP A 37 9.86 -0.59 -1.05
C ASP A 37 9.54 0.40 0.09
N ASP A 38 9.16 1.61 -0.27
CA ASP A 38 8.82 2.68 0.66
C ASP A 38 7.32 2.97 0.64
N VAL A 39 6.62 2.61 1.71
CA VAL A 39 5.16 2.79 1.82
C VAL A 39 4.83 4.08 2.58
N LYS A 40 3.93 4.88 2.01
CA LYS A 40 3.42 6.10 2.65
C LYS A 40 1.90 6.04 2.79
N LEU A 41 1.39 6.17 4.02
CA LEU A 41 -0.01 6.49 4.26
C LEU A 41 -0.25 7.98 3.99
N LEU A 42 -1.06 8.28 2.97
CA LEU A 42 -1.37 9.66 2.56
C LEU A 42 -2.52 10.26 3.37
N GLY A 43 -3.41 9.43 3.91
CA GLY A 43 -4.53 9.84 4.73
C GLY A 43 -5.64 8.78 4.81
N ILE A 44 -6.64 9.05 5.64
CA ILE A 44 -7.86 8.24 5.78
C ILE A 44 -9.05 9.09 5.36
N TYR A 45 -9.84 8.59 4.43
CA TYR A 45 -10.91 9.35 3.78
C TYR A 45 -12.27 8.72 4.06
N SER A 46 -13.30 9.55 4.23
CA SER A 46 -14.66 9.08 4.50
C SER A 46 -15.46 8.69 3.25
N THR A 47 -14.94 8.99 2.06
CA THR A 47 -15.60 8.69 0.77
C THR A 47 -14.56 8.44 -0.32
N LEU A 48 -14.96 7.68 -1.34
CA LEU A 48 -14.12 7.38 -2.51
C LEU A 48 -13.75 8.64 -3.29
N GLU A 49 -14.65 9.62 -3.42
CA GLU A 49 -14.36 10.85 -4.16
C GLU A 49 -13.22 11.66 -3.53
N ARG A 50 -13.08 11.59 -2.20
CA ARG A 50 -11.95 12.23 -1.49
C ARG A 50 -10.64 11.48 -1.70
N VAL A 51 -10.70 10.15 -1.81
CA VAL A 51 -9.54 9.32 -2.18
C VAL A 51 -9.08 9.70 -3.59
N GLU A 52 -9.99 9.70 -4.56
CA GLU A 52 -9.69 10.04 -5.95
C GLU A 52 -9.11 11.46 -6.08
N GLU A 53 -9.68 12.43 -5.36
CA GLU A 53 -9.14 13.78 -5.33
C GLU A 53 -7.72 13.81 -4.74
N ARG A 54 -7.48 13.08 -3.65
CA ARG A 54 -6.14 12.99 -3.08
C ARG A 54 -5.16 12.36 -4.07
N VAL A 55 -5.53 11.27 -4.74
CA VAL A 55 -4.71 10.60 -5.75
C VAL A 55 -4.35 11.57 -6.87
N ARG A 56 -5.32 12.31 -7.42
CA ARG A 56 -5.07 13.33 -8.46
C ARG A 56 -4.02 14.35 -8.04
N GLN A 57 -4.10 14.86 -6.81
CA GLN A 57 -3.12 15.83 -6.29
C GLN A 57 -1.77 15.19 -5.98
N ALA A 58 -1.77 13.99 -5.39
CA ALA A 58 -0.57 13.28 -4.96
C ALA A 58 0.29 12.81 -6.15
N ARG A 59 -0.33 12.42 -7.26
CA ARG A 59 0.33 12.02 -8.52
C ARG A 59 1.26 13.09 -9.12
N LEU A 60 1.16 14.34 -8.66
CA LEU A 60 1.99 15.45 -9.13
C LEU A 60 3.20 15.71 -8.22
N LEU A 61 3.26 15.08 -7.05
CA LEU A 61 4.32 15.29 -6.09
C LEU A 61 5.62 14.60 -6.54
N PRO A 62 6.80 15.19 -6.27
CA PRO A 62 8.07 14.53 -6.50
C PRO A 62 8.14 13.19 -5.74
N GLY A 63 8.70 12.15 -6.38
CA GLY A 63 8.71 10.78 -5.88
C GLY A 63 7.47 10.00 -6.35
N PHE A 64 6.27 10.55 -6.18
CA PHE A 64 5.03 9.86 -6.53
C PHE A 64 4.70 9.92 -8.02
N ARG A 65 5.11 10.99 -8.70
CA ARG A 65 4.89 11.15 -10.15
C ARG A 65 5.71 10.16 -10.99
N GLU A 66 6.79 9.63 -10.43
CA GLU A 66 7.62 8.59 -11.05
C GLU A 66 6.88 7.24 -11.06
N GLU A 67 5.92 7.05 -10.15
CA GLU A 67 5.12 5.82 -10.00
C GLU A 67 3.62 6.14 -9.84
N PRO A 68 2.98 6.71 -10.87
CA PRO A 68 1.66 7.32 -10.76
C PRO A 68 0.52 6.32 -10.54
N GLU A 69 0.77 5.03 -10.71
CA GLU A 69 -0.22 3.95 -10.60
C GLU A 69 -0.10 3.16 -9.29
N CYS A 70 0.97 3.37 -8.52
CA CYS A 70 1.26 2.64 -7.27
C CYS A 70 0.50 3.20 -6.05
N PHE A 71 -0.77 3.55 -6.24
CA PHE A 71 -1.69 3.94 -5.16
C PHE A 71 -2.60 2.76 -4.82
N TYR A 72 -2.76 2.49 -3.54
CA TYR A 72 -3.68 1.46 -3.06
C TYR A 72 -4.55 2.01 -1.94
N PHE A 73 -5.82 1.61 -1.91
CA PHE A 73 -6.76 1.89 -0.84
C PHE A 73 -7.80 0.77 -0.81
N ASP A 74 -8.35 0.52 0.37
CA ASP A 74 -9.47 -0.39 0.54
C ASP A 74 -10.46 0.15 1.57
N ALA A 75 -11.70 -0.33 1.53
CA ALA A 75 -12.75 0.04 2.47
C ALA A 75 -12.55 -0.72 3.79
N CYS A 76 -12.60 -0.02 4.91
CA CYS A 76 -12.69 -0.64 6.23
C CYS A 76 -13.71 0.07 7.14
N GLU A 77 -14.20 -0.65 8.14
CA GLU A 77 -15.07 -0.08 9.17
C GLU A 77 -14.26 0.69 10.21
N LEU A 78 -14.55 1.98 10.35
CA LEU A 78 -13.98 2.81 11.40
C LEU A 78 -14.34 2.26 12.79
N ASP A 79 -13.33 2.19 13.65
CA ASP A 79 -13.38 1.66 15.02
C ASP A 79 -13.64 0.14 15.10
N GLU A 80 -13.55 -0.58 13.98
CA GLU A 80 -13.54 -2.04 13.95
C GLU A 80 -12.10 -2.58 13.87
N GLY A 81 -11.85 -3.71 14.53
CA GLY A 81 -10.56 -4.38 14.49
C GLY A 81 -10.60 -5.58 13.55
N ASP A 82 -10.10 -5.43 12.33
CA ASP A 82 -10.04 -6.52 11.34
C ASP A 82 -9.12 -7.66 11.79
N TRP A 83 -8.05 -7.32 12.51
CA TRP A 83 -7.09 -8.27 13.05
C TRP A 83 -7.33 -8.50 14.55
N THR A 84 -7.88 -9.66 14.90
CA THR A 84 -8.27 -9.98 16.28
C THR A 84 -7.27 -10.87 17.02
N GLU A 85 -6.24 -11.36 16.32
CA GLU A 85 -5.22 -12.25 16.88
C GLU A 85 -3.88 -11.54 17.14
N GLY A 86 -2.96 -12.18 17.85
CA GLY A 86 -1.59 -11.66 18.05
C GLY A 86 -0.60 -12.20 17.03
N PHE A 87 0.69 -11.87 17.19
CA PHE A 87 1.75 -12.48 16.39
C PHE A 87 1.86 -13.99 16.66
N VAL A 88 1.88 -14.79 15.59
CA VAL A 88 2.32 -16.20 15.67
C VAL A 88 3.84 -16.22 15.65
N ARG A 89 4.45 -16.82 16.68
CA ARG A 89 5.90 -17.03 16.72
C ARG A 89 6.20 -18.47 16.33
N VAL A 90 6.84 -18.67 15.19
CA VAL A 90 7.42 -19.97 14.83
C VAL A 90 8.79 -20.08 15.53
N PRO A 91 9.04 -21.10 16.36
CA PRO A 91 10.36 -21.33 16.92
C PRO A 91 11.37 -21.59 15.79
N PRO A 92 12.59 -21.03 15.85
CA PRO A 92 13.61 -21.35 14.85
C PRO A 92 14.00 -22.83 14.95
N GLY A 93 13.73 -23.62 13.89
CA GLY A 93 14.29 -24.97 13.71
C GLY A 93 13.31 -26.16 13.57
N GLU A 94 12.08 -25.97 13.11
CA GLU A 94 11.22 -27.08 12.63
C GLU A 94 11.26 -27.23 11.11
#